data_AF-A0A535SG31-F1
#
_entry.id   AF-A0A535SG31-F1
#
_cell.length_a   1.000
_cell.length_b   1.000
_cell.length_c   1.000
_cell.angle_alpha   90.00
_cell.angle_beta   90.00
_cell.angle_gamma   90.00
#
_symmetry.space_group_name_H-M   'P 1'
#
loop_
_entity.id
_entity.type
_entity.pdbx_description
1 polymer ?
#
loop_
_entity_poly.entity_id
_entity_poly.type
_entity_poly.pdbx_seq_one_letter_code
_entity_poly.pdbx_strand_id
1 'polypeptide(L)'
;MSIKPLDGYVSANGLKLHYLRWSSPASSPASSPKNLPIVLLHGLASAARIWDFVAPLLVERGYTVTALDQRGHGESDKPESGYNFAGWTREQAIKDLAPPHLADTPRDTFLSYFRSGPLGKQWSSQLEDSILHIVRLREDNTVAPNLDFENHLQIIGAMWDQPLFELYQRVHCPIKLIVAEQEPENEGQEAFLRMKRQGITRIQALCPGIDIVWVPNTIHDIPLQRPAQLVQEIISIIPSQS
;
A
#
# COMPACT_ATOMS: atom_id res chain seq x y z
N MET A 1 -18.60 -7.61 15.67
CA MET A 1 -19.09 -7.79 14.28
C MET A 1 -18.01 -7.25 13.35
N SER A 2 -17.62 -7.99 12.31
CA SER A 2 -16.64 -7.49 11.34
C SER A 2 -17.26 -6.33 10.54
N ILE A 3 -16.61 -5.16 10.56
CA ILE A 3 -17.06 -3.96 9.84
C ILE A 3 -16.75 -4.18 8.36
N LYS A 4 -17.80 -4.36 7.56
CA LYS A 4 -17.66 -4.50 6.10
C LYS A 4 -17.56 -3.12 5.44
N PRO A 5 -16.70 -2.94 4.43
CA PRO A 5 -16.68 -1.70 3.67
C PRO A 5 -17.93 -1.55 2.80
N LEU A 6 -18.31 -0.29 2.58
CA LEU A 6 -19.00 0.10 1.36
C LEU A 6 -18.01 -0.03 0.19
N ASP A 7 -18.38 -0.84 -0.78
CA ASP A 7 -17.69 -1.01 -2.06
C ASP A 7 -18.36 -0.10 -3.10
N GLY A 8 -17.58 0.75 -3.77
CA GLY A 8 -18.13 1.76 -4.64
C GLY A 8 -17.14 2.30 -5.66
N TYR A 9 -17.65 3.16 -6.54
CA TYR A 9 -16.88 3.77 -7.61
C TYR A 9 -17.13 5.27 -7.66
N VAL A 10 -16.09 6.01 -8.06
CA VAL A 10 -16.17 7.44 -8.33
C VAL A 10 -15.56 7.74 -9.70
N SER A 11 -16.15 8.69 -10.43
CA SER A 11 -15.58 9.18 -11.69
C SER A 11 -14.70 10.40 -11.42
N ALA A 12 -13.43 10.32 -11.79
CA ALA A 12 -12.47 11.42 -11.68
C ALA A 12 -11.48 11.40 -12.85
N ASN A 13 -11.20 12.57 -13.44
CA ASN A 13 -10.27 12.72 -14.57
C ASN A 13 -10.56 11.76 -15.75
N GLY A 14 -11.85 11.53 -16.04
CA GLY A 14 -12.28 10.62 -17.10
C GLY A 14 -12.12 9.12 -16.80
N LEU A 15 -11.76 8.76 -15.56
CA LEU A 15 -11.61 7.38 -15.11
C LEU A 15 -12.64 7.02 -14.05
N LYS A 16 -13.12 5.77 -14.09
CA LYS A 16 -13.85 5.13 -13.02
C LYS A 16 -12.84 4.51 -12.04
N LEU A 17 -12.83 5.04 -10.82
CA LEU A 17 -11.93 4.60 -9.76
C LEU A 17 -12.73 3.88 -8.66
N HIS A 18 -12.30 2.68 -8.31
CA HIS A 18 -12.88 1.89 -7.22
C HIS A 18 -12.35 2.36 -5.86
N TYR A 19 -13.23 2.38 -4.86
CA TYR A 19 -12.87 2.66 -3.48
C TYR A 19 -13.63 1.76 -2.50
N LEU A 20 -13.01 1.54 -1.35
CA LEU A 20 -13.60 0.91 -0.19
C LEU A 20 -13.73 1.94 0.93
N ARG A 21 -14.89 2.02 1.58
CA ARG A 21 -15.12 2.94 2.69
C ARG A 21 -15.65 2.20 3.92
N TRP A 22 -14.92 2.31 5.04
CA TRP A 22 -15.34 1.78 6.33
C TRP A 22 -15.78 2.92 7.25
N SER A 23 -16.93 2.74 7.90
CA SER A 23 -17.49 3.67 8.88
C SER A 23 -18.32 2.93 9.92
N SER A 24 -18.46 3.51 11.12
CA SER A 24 -19.33 2.92 12.14
C SER A 24 -20.81 3.10 11.75
N PRO A 25 -21.68 2.10 11.98
CA PRO A 25 -23.13 2.26 11.77
C PRO A 25 -23.73 3.39 12.63
N ALA A 26 -23.10 3.70 13.77
CA ALA A 26 -23.55 4.74 14.71
C ALA A 26 -22.99 6.14 14.40
N SER A 27 -22.01 6.27 13.50
CA SER A 27 -21.50 7.57 13.09
C SER A 27 -22.44 8.22 12.07
N SER A 28 -23.35 9.06 12.56
CA SER A 28 -23.94 10.08 11.70
C SER A 28 -22.84 11.06 11.25
N PRO A 29 -22.88 11.58 10.00
CA PRO A 29 -21.86 12.50 9.48
C PRO A 29 -21.65 13.77 10.32
N ALA A 30 -22.58 14.07 11.24
CA ALA A 30 -22.67 15.35 11.93
C ALA A 30 -22.39 15.31 13.45
N SER A 31 -22.13 14.16 14.07
CA SER A 31 -22.12 14.07 15.55
C SER A 31 -20.88 13.43 16.21
N SER A 32 -19.83 13.12 15.45
CA SER A 32 -18.58 12.59 16.02
C SER A 32 -17.49 13.68 16.00
N PRO A 33 -16.93 14.12 17.16
CA PRO A 33 -15.84 15.10 17.16
C PRO A 33 -14.61 14.60 16.38
N LYS A 34 -14.38 13.29 16.25
CA LYS A 34 -13.32 12.68 15.40
C LYS A 34 -13.65 12.68 13.90
N ASN A 35 -14.05 13.82 13.35
CA ASN A 35 -14.43 14.00 11.95
C ASN A 35 -13.25 14.09 10.96
N LEU A 36 -12.05 13.61 11.33
CA LEU A 36 -10.91 13.59 10.41
C LEU A 36 -10.98 12.32 9.54
N PRO A 37 -11.32 12.40 8.24
CA PRO A 37 -11.31 11.23 7.37
C PRO A 37 -9.87 10.77 7.16
N ILE A 38 -9.67 9.46 7.22
CA ILE A 38 -8.39 8.82 6.86
C ILE A 38 -8.51 8.29 5.44
N VAL A 39 -7.61 8.74 4.55
CA VAL A 39 -7.48 8.21 3.19
C VAL A 39 -6.24 7.34 3.13
N LEU A 40 -6.39 6.10 2.66
CA LEU A 40 -5.34 5.11 2.54
C LEU A 40 -5.02 4.84 1.06
N LEU A 41 -3.75 4.93 0.69
CA LEU A 41 -3.25 4.67 -0.66
C LEU A 41 -2.27 3.52 -0.62
N HIS A 42 -2.46 2.52 -1.48
CA HIS A 42 -1.61 1.32 -1.53
C HIS A 42 -0.28 1.58 -2.26
N GLY A 43 0.67 0.65 -2.13
CA GLY A 43 1.94 0.68 -2.87
C GLY A 43 1.83 0.10 -4.29
N LEU A 44 2.95 0.05 -5.01
CA LEU A 44 3.05 -0.58 -6.34
C LEU A 44 2.55 -2.05 -6.29
N ALA A 45 1.84 -2.48 -7.34
CA ALA A 45 1.33 -3.84 -7.49
C ALA A 45 0.44 -4.35 -6.33
N SER A 46 -0.27 -3.42 -5.68
CA SER A 46 -1.21 -3.70 -4.59
C SER A 46 -2.63 -3.23 -4.94
N ALA A 47 -3.55 -3.28 -3.99
CA ALA A 47 -4.94 -2.84 -4.11
C ALA A 47 -5.46 -2.31 -2.77
N ALA A 48 -6.62 -1.64 -2.77
CA ALA A 48 -7.29 -1.09 -1.60
C ALA A 48 -7.52 -2.13 -0.49
N ARG A 49 -7.64 -3.42 -0.85
CA ARG A 49 -7.85 -4.55 0.07
C ARG A 49 -6.63 -4.87 0.94
N ILE A 50 -5.45 -4.30 0.67
CA ILE A 50 -4.30 -4.38 1.61
C ILE A 50 -4.64 -3.81 3.00
N TRP A 51 -5.67 -2.95 3.06
CA TRP A 51 -6.13 -2.29 4.27
C TRP A 51 -7.24 -3.04 5.02
N ASP A 52 -7.65 -4.24 4.58
CA ASP A 52 -8.76 -5.01 5.16
C ASP A 52 -8.57 -5.36 6.65
N PHE A 53 -7.32 -5.42 7.12
CA PHE A 53 -6.98 -5.67 8.52
C PHE A 53 -6.71 -4.39 9.33
N VAL A 54 -6.55 -3.24 8.67
CA VAL A 54 -6.20 -1.95 9.28
C VAL A 54 -7.42 -1.06 9.42
N ALA A 55 -8.23 -0.95 8.36
CA ALA A 55 -9.36 -0.04 8.31
C ALA A 55 -10.42 -0.33 9.39
N PRO A 56 -10.82 -1.59 9.68
CA PRO A 56 -11.75 -1.88 10.78
C PRO A 56 -11.23 -1.41 12.14
N LEU A 57 -9.93 -1.62 12.42
CA LEU A 57 -9.30 -1.21 13.67
C LEU A 57 -9.26 0.32 13.82
N LEU A 58 -9.11 1.07 12.74
CA LEU A 58 -9.24 2.55 12.76
C LEU A 58 -10.69 2.97 12.99
N VAL A 59 -11.67 2.28 12.40
CA VAL A 59 -13.09 2.60 12.63
C VAL A 59 -13.50 2.34 14.07
N GLU A 60 -13.00 1.27 14.70
CA GLU A 60 -13.20 1.01 16.13
C GLU A 60 -12.67 2.15 17.02
N ARG A 61 -11.70 2.93 16.53
CA ARG A 61 -11.16 4.12 17.21
C ARG A 61 -11.92 5.41 16.90
N GLY A 62 -12.98 5.32 16.09
CA GLY A 62 -13.91 6.39 15.76
C GLY A 62 -13.59 7.14 14.46
N TYR A 63 -12.71 6.62 13.61
CA TYR A 63 -12.37 7.25 12.33
C TYR A 63 -13.27 6.75 11.20
N THR A 64 -13.48 7.60 10.18
CA THR A 64 -13.98 7.14 8.88
C THR A 64 -12.79 6.91 7.95
N VAL A 65 -12.74 5.75 7.31
CA VAL A 65 -11.59 5.32 6.51
C VAL A 65 -12.03 5.07 5.07
N THR A 66 -11.29 5.61 4.10
CA THR A 66 -11.48 5.32 2.67
C THR A 66 -10.17 4.85 2.08
N ALA A 67 -10.17 3.72 1.37
CA ALA A 67 -9.04 3.23 0.59
C ALA A 67 -9.39 3.24 -0.90
N LEU A 68 -8.45 3.66 -1.73
CA LEU A 68 -8.64 3.78 -3.18
C LEU A 68 -7.81 2.72 -3.92
N ASP A 69 -8.41 2.09 -4.93
CA ASP A 69 -7.62 1.44 -5.98
C ASP A 69 -7.07 2.51 -6.91
N GLN A 70 -5.75 2.68 -6.92
CA GLN A 70 -5.12 3.62 -7.83
C GLN A 70 -5.31 3.18 -9.29
N ARG A 71 -5.14 4.12 -10.22
CA ARG A 71 -5.16 3.85 -11.67
C ARG A 71 -4.35 2.59 -12.00
N GLY A 72 -4.91 1.72 -12.82
CA GLY A 72 -4.25 0.49 -13.26
C GLY A 72 -4.23 -0.65 -12.22
N HIS A 73 -4.79 -0.45 -11.03
CA HIS A 73 -4.78 -1.42 -9.94
C HIS A 73 -6.20 -1.83 -9.52
N GLY A 74 -6.30 -2.99 -8.86
CA GLY A 74 -7.56 -3.56 -8.36
C GLY A 74 -8.70 -3.47 -9.36
N GLU A 75 -9.85 -2.93 -8.93
CA GLU A 75 -11.07 -2.78 -9.74
C GLU A 75 -11.16 -1.41 -10.45
N SER A 76 -10.16 -0.54 -10.29
CA SER A 76 -10.10 0.73 -11.03
C SER A 76 -9.80 0.54 -12.51
N ASP A 77 -10.17 1.54 -13.31
CA ASP A 77 -9.84 1.59 -14.74
C ASP A 77 -8.33 1.42 -14.98
N LYS A 78 -8.03 0.71 -16.07
CA LYS A 78 -6.68 0.38 -16.54
C LYS A 78 -6.44 1.05 -17.89
N PRO A 79 -6.33 2.39 -17.95
CA PRO A 79 -6.08 3.09 -19.21
C PRO A 79 -4.74 2.64 -19.82
N GLU A 80 -4.57 2.82 -21.12
CA GLU A 80 -3.32 2.48 -21.83
C GLU A 80 -2.17 3.47 -21.53
N SER A 81 -2.46 4.62 -20.93
CA SER A 81 -1.47 5.69 -20.73
C SER A 81 -1.73 6.50 -19.45
N GLY A 82 -0.78 7.39 -19.14
CA GLY A 82 -0.86 8.30 -18.00
C GLY A 82 -0.22 7.76 -16.72
N TYR A 83 0.80 6.90 -16.84
CA TYR A 83 1.57 6.37 -15.71
C TYR A 83 2.95 7.01 -15.55
N ASN A 84 3.34 7.96 -16.42
CA ASN A 84 4.68 8.56 -16.48
C ASN A 84 4.84 9.86 -15.64
N PHE A 85 6.04 10.04 -15.07
CA PHE A 85 6.64 11.27 -14.49
C PHE A 85 8.13 11.34 -14.97
N ALA A 86 8.94 12.39 -14.73
CA ALA A 86 10.21 12.64 -15.48
C ALA A 86 11.54 12.73 -14.67
N GLY A 87 12.59 11.94 -15.00
CA GLY A 87 14.03 12.09 -14.62
C GLY A 87 14.85 10.80 -14.26
N TRP A 88 16.20 10.73 -14.41
CA TRP A 88 17.10 9.55 -14.16
C TRP A 88 16.96 8.33 -15.12
N THR A 89 17.92 7.38 -15.11
CA THR A 89 18.06 6.33 -16.14
C THR A 89 17.16 5.12 -15.88
N ARG A 90 16.12 5.01 -16.70
CA ARG A 90 15.06 3.99 -16.72
C ARG A 90 15.55 2.52 -16.64
N GLU A 91 16.74 2.19 -17.14
CA GLU A 91 17.15 0.79 -17.32
C GLU A 91 17.34 0.02 -16.00
N GLN A 92 17.94 0.62 -14.97
CA GLN A 92 18.25 -0.10 -13.73
C GLN A 92 17.00 -0.34 -12.88
N ALA A 93 16.10 0.64 -12.80
CA ALA A 93 14.85 0.53 -12.06
C ALA A 93 13.94 -0.56 -12.68
N ILE A 94 13.87 -0.62 -14.01
CA ILE A 94 13.13 -1.69 -14.72
C ILE A 94 13.67 -3.07 -14.33
N LYS A 95 14.99 -3.25 -14.28
CA LYS A 95 15.58 -4.55 -14.01
C LYS A 95 15.25 -5.06 -12.60
N ASP A 96 15.33 -4.19 -11.59
CA ASP A 96 15.24 -4.61 -10.20
C ASP A 96 13.79 -4.67 -9.68
N LEU A 97 12.85 -3.98 -10.33
CA LEU A 97 11.46 -3.88 -9.89
C LEU A 97 10.44 -4.46 -10.89
N ALA A 98 10.87 -4.99 -12.03
CA ALA A 98 9.96 -5.62 -13.00
C ALA A 98 9.09 -6.69 -12.31
N PRO A 99 7.78 -6.71 -12.59
CA PRO A 99 6.90 -7.70 -12.00
C PRO A 99 7.26 -9.10 -12.53
N PRO A 100 7.07 -10.16 -11.72
CA PRO A 100 7.16 -11.52 -12.24
C PRO A 100 6.10 -11.74 -13.33
N HIS A 101 6.37 -12.67 -14.26
CA HIS A 101 5.37 -13.11 -15.22
C HIS A 101 4.30 -13.95 -14.52
N LEU A 102 3.21 -13.28 -14.10
CA LEU A 102 2.09 -13.91 -13.38
C LEU A 102 1.01 -14.47 -14.31
N ALA A 103 0.98 -14.08 -15.58
CA ALA A 103 -0.02 -14.54 -16.52
C ALA A 103 -0.04 -16.08 -16.60
N ASP A 104 -1.24 -16.65 -16.64
CA ASP A 104 -1.47 -18.10 -16.77
C ASP A 104 -1.01 -18.91 -15.54
N THR A 105 -0.59 -18.28 -14.45
CA THR A 105 -0.22 -18.98 -13.21
C THR A 105 -1.48 -19.54 -12.54
N PRO A 106 -1.55 -20.83 -12.19
CA PRO A 106 -2.70 -21.37 -11.47
C PRO A 106 -2.93 -20.66 -10.13
N ARG A 107 -4.19 -20.41 -9.75
CA ARG A 107 -4.57 -19.75 -8.49
C ARG A 107 -3.85 -20.36 -7.29
N ASP A 108 -3.85 -21.68 -7.16
CA ASP A 108 -3.23 -22.34 -6.00
C ASP A 108 -1.71 -22.19 -5.99
N THR A 109 -1.06 -22.21 -7.16
CA THR A 109 0.37 -21.92 -7.28
C THR A 109 0.65 -20.50 -6.82
N PHE A 110 -0.12 -19.52 -7.29
CA PHE A 110 0.00 -18.12 -6.88
C PHE A 110 -0.14 -17.97 -5.35
N LEU A 111 -1.20 -18.53 -4.77
CA LEU A 111 -1.45 -18.48 -3.32
C LEU A 111 -0.38 -19.23 -2.50
N SER A 112 0.22 -20.29 -3.07
CA SER A 112 1.26 -21.06 -2.38
C SER A 112 2.49 -20.23 -2.03
N TYR A 113 2.85 -19.22 -2.84
CA TYR A 113 3.97 -18.32 -2.55
C TYR A 113 3.73 -17.53 -1.26
N PHE A 114 2.50 -17.07 -1.04
CA PHE A 114 2.15 -16.33 0.18
C PHE A 114 1.97 -17.25 1.39
N ARG A 115 1.36 -18.43 1.19
CA ARG A 115 1.17 -19.45 2.24
C ARG A 115 2.49 -20.01 2.77
N SER A 116 3.48 -20.19 1.90
CA SER A 116 4.81 -20.68 2.28
C SER A 116 5.73 -19.58 2.80
N GLY A 117 5.43 -18.32 2.48
CA GLY A 117 6.20 -17.16 2.90
C GLY A 117 5.86 -16.63 4.30
N PRO A 118 6.34 -15.43 4.64
CA PRO A 118 6.17 -14.82 5.97
C PRO A 118 4.72 -14.60 6.43
N LEU A 119 3.77 -14.54 5.49
CA LEU A 119 2.34 -14.40 5.77
C LEU A 119 1.67 -15.75 6.09
N GLY A 120 2.33 -16.89 5.87
CA GLY A 120 1.75 -18.21 6.08
C GLY A 120 1.23 -18.46 7.49
N LYS A 121 1.91 -17.93 8.51
CA LYS A 121 1.53 -18.10 9.93
C LYS A 121 0.20 -17.42 10.30
N GLN A 122 -0.25 -16.46 9.50
CA GLN A 122 -1.49 -15.70 9.71
C GLN A 122 -2.50 -15.92 8.57
N TRP A 123 -2.34 -17.02 7.82
CA TRP A 123 -3.23 -17.34 6.71
C TRP A 123 -4.68 -17.47 7.19
N SER A 124 -5.58 -16.84 6.46
CA SER A 124 -7.02 -16.86 6.69
C SER A 124 -7.75 -16.67 5.36
N SER A 125 -9.04 -16.98 5.31
CA SER A 125 -9.86 -16.72 4.11
C SER A 125 -9.88 -15.23 3.75
N GLN A 126 -9.94 -14.34 4.75
CA GLN A 126 -9.88 -12.90 4.53
C GLN A 126 -8.54 -12.46 3.91
N LEU A 127 -7.42 -13.04 4.35
CA LEU A 127 -6.11 -12.72 3.78
C LEU A 127 -5.98 -13.24 2.35
N GLU A 128 -6.47 -14.45 2.09
CA GLU A 128 -6.56 -15.00 0.75
C GLU A 128 -7.38 -14.10 -0.18
N ASP A 129 -8.57 -13.69 0.26
CA ASP A 129 -9.42 -12.76 -0.49
C ASP A 129 -8.69 -11.44 -0.75
N SER A 130 -8.00 -10.88 0.24
CA SER A 130 -7.22 -9.64 0.10
C SER A 130 -6.11 -9.77 -0.95
N ILE A 131 -5.37 -10.89 -0.92
CA ILE A 131 -4.27 -11.18 -1.86
C ILE A 131 -4.81 -11.36 -3.27
N LEU A 132 -5.94 -12.04 -3.45
CA LEU A 132 -6.51 -12.27 -4.79
C LEU A 132 -6.94 -10.98 -5.48
N HIS A 133 -7.13 -9.86 -4.78
CA HIS A 133 -7.47 -8.57 -5.40
C HIS A 133 -6.28 -7.87 -6.07
N ILE A 134 -5.04 -8.33 -5.85
CA ILE A 134 -3.87 -7.76 -6.55
C ILE A 134 -3.74 -8.32 -7.97
N VAL A 135 -4.48 -9.40 -8.28
CA VAL A 135 -4.52 -10.07 -9.59
C VAL A 135 -5.96 -10.16 -10.10
N ARG A 136 -6.09 -10.48 -11.38
CA ARG A 136 -7.36 -10.89 -11.99
C ARG A 136 -7.43 -12.40 -12.00
N LEU A 137 -8.49 -12.97 -11.42
CA LEU A 137 -8.80 -14.39 -11.57
C LEU A 137 -9.57 -14.62 -12.88
N ARG A 138 -9.14 -15.58 -13.69
CA ARG A 138 -9.76 -15.95 -14.97
C ARG A 138 -10.69 -17.17 -14.78
N GLU A 139 -11.53 -17.41 -15.79
CA GLU A 139 -12.49 -18.53 -15.80
C GLU A 139 -11.82 -19.91 -15.70
N ASP A 140 -10.61 -20.04 -16.22
CA ASP A 140 -9.79 -21.26 -16.15
C ASP A 140 -9.04 -21.45 -14.82
N ASN A 141 -9.35 -20.63 -13.81
CA ASN A 141 -8.72 -20.62 -12.49
C ASN A 141 -7.21 -20.29 -12.51
N THR A 142 -6.75 -19.60 -13.56
CA THR A 142 -5.43 -18.95 -13.59
C THR A 142 -5.52 -17.47 -13.21
N VAL A 143 -4.40 -16.90 -12.79
CA VAL A 143 -4.29 -15.48 -12.47
C VAL A 143 -3.64 -14.72 -13.62
N ALA A 144 -3.96 -13.43 -13.70
CA ALA A 144 -3.31 -12.47 -14.56
C ALA A 144 -3.02 -11.19 -13.78
N PRO A 145 -1.99 -10.41 -14.15
CA PRO A 145 -1.74 -9.15 -13.49
C PRO A 145 -2.90 -8.17 -13.75
N ASN A 146 -3.29 -7.39 -12.74
CA ASN A 146 -4.25 -6.30 -12.91
C ASN A 146 -3.63 -5.12 -13.66
N LEU A 147 -2.35 -4.86 -13.40
CA LEU A 147 -1.55 -3.83 -14.07
C LEU A 147 -0.74 -4.49 -15.19
N ASP A 148 -0.91 -4.02 -16.42
CA ASP A 148 -0.11 -4.50 -17.56
C ASP A 148 1.39 -4.32 -17.34
N PHE A 149 2.22 -5.21 -17.89
CA PHE A 149 3.66 -5.19 -17.73
C PHE A 149 4.28 -3.84 -18.13
N GLU A 150 3.91 -3.30 -19.29
CA GLU A 150 4.45 -2.02 -19.76
C GLU A 150 3.99 -0.85 -18.89
N ASN A 151 2.73 -0.87 -18.42
CA ASN A 151 2.23 0.12 -17.48
C ASN A 151 2.95 0.02 -16.12
N HIS A 152 3.29 -1.18 -15.68
CA HIS A 152 4.11 -1.38 -14.49
C HIS A 152 5.49 -0.74 -14.65
N LEU A 153 6.16 -0.97 -15.79
CA LEU A 153 7.44 -0.34 -16.08
C LEU A 153 7.35 1.19 -16.16
N GLN A 154 6.24 1.73 -16.66
CA GLN A 154 5.97 3.16 -16.63
C GLN A 154 5.91 3.70 -15.20
N ILE A 155 5.17 3.03 -14.29
CA ILE A 155 5.09 3.45 -12.87
C ILE A 155 6.46 3.37 -12.20
N ILE A 156 7.24 2.31 -12.44
CA ILE A 156 8.59 2.17 -11.89
C ILE A 156 9.46 3.35 -12.31
N GLY A 157 9.50 3.65 -13.62
CA GLY A 157 10.22 4.83 -14.11
C GLY A 157 9.73 6.07 -13.39
N ALA A 158 8.42 6.32 -13.46
CA ALA A 158 7.80 7.49 -12.86
C ALA A 158 8.07 7.67 -11.34
N MET A 159 8.13 6.58 -10.56
CA MET A 159 8.48 6.60 -9.13
C MET A 159 9.96 6.94 -8.90
N TRP A 160 10.85 6.35 -9.70
CA TRP A 160 12.28 6.58 -9.62
C TRP A 160 12.66 8.00 -10.04
N ASP A 161 11.92 8.51 -11.01
CA ASP A 161 12.04 9.82 -11.61
C ASP A 161 11.63 10.97 -10.67
N GLN A 162 11.01 10.68 -9.52
CA GLN A 162 10.60 11.73 -8.60
C GLN A 162 11.78 12.26 -7.78
N PRO A 163 11.95 13.60 -7.69
CA PRO A 163 12.92 14.22 -6.79
C PRO A 163 12.41 14.14 -5.35
N LEU A 164 12.35 12.93 -4.80
CA LEU A 164 11.64 12.60 -3.57
C LEU A 164 12.16 13.43 -2.39
N PHE A 165 13.47 13.59 -2.28
CA PHE A 165 14.11 14.36 -1.21
C PHE A 165 13.74 15.85 -1.28
N GLU A 166 13.69 16.43 -2.47
CA GLU A 166 13.27 17.80 -2.72
C GLU A 166 11.77 17.97 -2.46
N LEU A 167 10.95 16.97 -2.79
CA LEU A 167 9.51 16.97 -2.49
C LEU A 167 9.25 16.95 -0.99
N TYR A 168 10.02 16.20 -0.20
CA TYR A 168 9.90 16.19 1.27
C TYR A 168 10.10 17.58 1.87
N GLN A 169 10.97 18.43 1.30
CA GLN A 169 11.17 19.81 1.76
C GLN A 169 9.94 20.70 1.56
N ARG A 170 8.99 20.29 0.71
CA ARG A 170 7.75 21.03 0.41
C ARG A 170 6.57 20.58 1.27
N VAL A 171 6.75 19.55 2.10
CA VAL A 171 5.69 19.04 2.98
C VAL A 171 5.73 19.82 4.29
N HIS A 172 4.62 20.50 4.61
CA HIS A 172 4.51 21.34 5.80
C HIS A 172 3.67 20.73 6.92
N CYS A 173 2.99 19.61 6.67
CA CYS A 173 2.26 18.87 7.70
C CYS A 173 3.18 17.88 8.42
N PRO A 174 2.80 17.41 9.62
CA PRO A 174 3.51 16.33 10.31
C PRO A 174 3.64 15.09 9.42
N ILE A 175 4.84 14.49 9.41
CA ILE A 175 5.15 13.27 8.65
C ILE A 175 5.61 12.20 9.63
N LYS A 176 5.04 10.99 9.53
CA LYS A 176 5.54 9.78 10.18
C LYS A 176 5.91 8.75 9.14
N LEU A 177 7.12 8.21 9.24
CA LEU A 177 7.58 7.05 8.47
C LEU A 177 7.55 5.81 9.35
N ILE A 178 6.79 4.80 8.93
CA ILE A 178 6.69 3.51 9.60
C ILE A 178 7.41 2.50 8.71
N VAL A 179 8.58 2.05 9.16
CA VAL A 179 9.55 1.38 8.30
C VAL A 179 9.70 -0.06 8.75
N ALA A 180 9.31 -1.00 7.88
CA ALA A 180 9.51 -2.42 8.12
C ALA A 180 10.99 -2.78 8.07
N GLU A 181 11.44 -3.58 9.04
CA GLU A 181 12.80 -4.11 9.12
C GLU A 181 12.79 -5.62 9.31
N GLN A 182 13.61 -6.30 8.53
CA GLN A 182 13.91 -7.72 8.66
C GLN A 182 15.40 -7.91 8.67
N GLU A 183 15.85 -8.92 9.41
CA GLU A 183 17.23 -9.37 9.33
C GLU A 183 17.51 -9.89 7.90
N PRO A 184 18.60 -9.44 7.25
CA PRO A 184 18.95 -9.88 5.92
C PRO A 184 19.47 -11.33 5.95
N GLU A 185 18.99 -12.15 5.03
CA GLU A 185 19.41 -13.56 4.85
C GLU A 185 20.47 -13.73 3.76
N ASN A 186 20.70 -12.69 2.95
CA ASN A 186 21.69 -12.68 1.88
C ASN A 186 22.26 -11.27 1.62
N GLU A 187 23.35 -11.20 0.88
CA GLU A 187 24.07 -9.96 0.56
C GLU A 187 23.18 -8.92 -0.17
N GLY A 188 22.27 -9.38 -1.03
CA GLY A 188 21.33 -8.51 -1.73
C GLY A 188 20.35 -7.82 -0.77
N GLN A 189 19.78 -8.59 0.17
CA GLN A 189 18.91 -8.05 1.22
C GLN A 189 19.67 -7.12 2.17
N GLU A 190 20.92 -7.44 2.48
CA GLU A 190 21.78 -6.58 3.31
C GLU A 190 22.06 -5.24 2.62
N ALA A 191 22.41 -5.27 1.33
CA ALA A 191 22.61 -4.08 0.51
C ALA A 191 21.34 -3.21 0.45
N PHE A 192 20.18 -3.83 0.26
CA PHE A 192 18.89 -3.13 0.26
C PHE A 192 18.59 -2.48 1.63
N LEU A 193 18.84 -3.19 2.74
CA LEU A 193 18.66 -2.64 4.08
C LEU A 193 19.60 -1.45 4.34
N ARG A 194 20.86 -1.53 3.90
CA ARG A 194 21.80 -0.39 3.96
C ARG A 194 21.28 0.80 3.17
N MET A 195 20.80 0.60 1.94
CA MET A 195 20.22 1.65 1.11
C MET A 195 19.00 2.30 1.79
N LYS A 196 18.10 1.48 2.35
CA LYS A 196 16.93 1.95 3.10
C LYS A 196 17.34 2.82 4.29
N ARG A 197 18.31 2.38 5.11
CA ARG A 197 18.82 3.16 6.26
C ARG A 197 19.46 4.48 5.82
N GLN A 198 20.26 4.48 4.74
CA GLN A 198 20.84 5.70 4.19
C GLN A 198 19.78 6.70 3.72
N GLY A 199 18.72 6.22 3.05
CA GLY A 199 17.58 7.05 2.65
C GLY A 199 16.87 7.69 3.83
N ILE A 200 16.60 6.91 4.89
CA ILE A 200 16.00 7.42 6.13
C ILE A 200 16.89 8.48 6.80
N THR A 201 18.20 8.24 6.92
CA THR A 201 19.15 9.23 7.45
C THR A 201 19.12 10.53 6.65
N ARG A 202 19.05 10.44 5.31
CA ARG A 202 18.97 11.61 4.44
C ARG A 202 17.66 12.38 4.61
N ILE A 203 16.52 11.69 4.71
CA ILE A 203 15.23 12.34 4.97
C ILE A 203 15.25 13.03 6.34
N GLN A 204 15.78 12.38 7.37
CA GLN A 204 15.86 12.96 8.72
C GLN A 204 16.72 14.24 8.76
N ALA A 205 17.80 14.29 7.96
CA ALA A 205 18.60 15.50 7.82
C ALA A 205 17.86 16.65 7.10
N LEU A 206 16.98 16.32 6.14
CA LEU A 206 16.20 17.30 5.37
C LEU A 206 14.95 17.78 6.10
N CYS A 207 14.34 16.90 6.90
CA CYS A 207 13.11 17.14 7.64
C CYS A 207 13.33 16.78 9.13
N PRO A 208 13.99 17.62 9.95
CA PRO A 208 14.32 17.27 11.33
C PRO A 208 13.12 16.95 12.24
N GLY A 209 11.92 17.42 11.87
CA GLY A 209 10.66 17.15 12.57
C GLY A 209 9.92 15.88 12.11
N ILE A 210 10.53 15.06 11.24
CA ILE A 210 9.94 13.79 10.81
C ILE A 210 9.96 12.78 11.95
N ASP A 211 8.84 12.11 12.20
CA ASP A 211 8.75 11.00 13.13
C ASP A 211 9.07 9.69 12.40
N ILE A 212 10.01 8.89 12.89
CA ILE A 212 10.46 7.65 12.24
C ILE A 212 10.36 6.51 13.24
N VAL A 213 9.60 5.47 12.85
CA VAL A 213 9.43 4.26 13.64
C VAL A 213 9.88 3.06 12.80
N TRP A 214 10.86 2.33 13.30
CA TRP A 214 11.26 1.05 12.74
C TRP A 214 10.46 -0.08 13.37
N VAL A 215 9.91 -0.97 12.55
CA VAL A 215 9.12 -2.13 12.98
C VAL A 215 9.97 -3.38 12.74
N PRO A 216 10.67 -3.89 13.78
CA PRO A 216 11.57 -5.02 13.62
C PRO A 216 10.81 -6.31 13.34
N ASN A 217 11.49 -7.27 12.73
CA ASN A 217 10.95 -8.59 12.39
C ASN A 217 9.63 -8.50 11.60
N THR A 218 9.57 -7.56 10.66
CA THR A 218 8.35 -7.24 9.92
C THR A 218 8.63 -7.04 8.43
N ILE A 219 7.82 -7.68 7.57
CA ILE A 219 7.87 -7.55 6.11
C ILE A 219 7.36 -6.19 5.63
N HIS A 220 7.62 -5.87 4.37
CA HIS A 220 7.15 -4.64 3.74
C HIS A 220 5.63 -4.43 3.88
N ASP A 221 4.82 -5.49 3.76
CA ASP A 221 3.37 -5.46 3.94
C ASP A 221 2.96 -5.42 5.43
N ILE A 222 3.40 -4.37 6.14
CA ILE A 222 2.99 -4.07 7.53
C ILE A 222 1.46 -4.14 7.72
N PRO A 223 0.61 -3.61 6.79
CA PRO A 223 -0.84 -3.70 6.95
C PRO A 223 -1.37 -5.13 7.11
N LEU A 224 -0.71 -6.10 6.49
CA LEU A 224 -1.10 -7.51 6.54
C LEU A 224 -0.46 -8.23 7.73
N GLN A 225 0.77 -7.86 8.12
CA GLN A 225 1.50 -8.58 9.18
C GLN A 225 1.37 -8.00 10.58
N ARG A 226 1.31 -6.68 10.71
CA ARG A 226 1.26 -5.96 12.00
C ARG A 226 0.15 -4.90 12.01
N PRO A 227 -1.11 -5.24 11.65
CA PRO A 227 -2.18 -4.26 11.50
C PRO A 227 -2.43 -3.43 12.77
N ALA A 228 -2.44 -4.06 13.95
CA ALA A 228 -2.68 -3.36 15.21
C ALA A 228 -1.58 -2.35 15.57
N GLN A 229 -0.31 -2.71 15.35
CA GLN A 229 0.82 -1.81 15.57
C GLN A 229 0.79 -0.64 14.56
N LEU A 230 0.49 -0.93 13.30
CA LEU A 230 0.34 0.11 12.28
C LEU A 230 -0.76 1.11 12.64
N VAL A 231 -1.91 0.63 13.14
CA VAL A 231 -2.99 1.51 13.62
C VAL A 231 -2.56 2.38 14.80
N GLN A 232 -1.80 1.82 15.74
CA GLN A 232 -1.27 2.61 16.86
C GLN A 232 -0.39 3.75 16.37
N GLU A 233 0.48 3.49 15.40
CA GLU A 233 1.38 4.50 14.84
C GLU A 233 0.66 5.52 13.96
N ILE A 234 -0.36 5.11 13.20
CA ILE A 234 -1.20 6.06 12.44
C ILE A 234 -1.92 7.02 13.40
N ILE A 235 -2.45 6.52 14.52
CA ILE A 235 -3.19 7.35 15.46
C ILE A 235 -2.27 8.28 16.24
N SER A 236 -1.05 7.87 16.55
CA SER A 236 -0.14 8.65 17.39
C SER A 236 0.36 9.94 16.73
N ILE A 237 0.30 10.06 15.40
CA ILE A 237 0.60 11.31 14.69
C ILE A 237 -0.63 12.23 14.53
N ILE A 238 -1.85 11.73 14.70
CA ILE A 238 -3.05 12.55 14.59
C ILE A 238 -3.11 13.49 15.81
N PRO A 239 -3.13 14.82 15.62
CA PRO A 239 -3.22 15.75 16.73
C PRO A 239 -4.45 15.44 17.60
N SER A 240 -4.26 15.37 18.91
CA SER A 240 -5.38 15.33 19.86
C SER A 240 -6.25 16.55 19.62
N GLN A 241 -7.55 16.35 19.39
CA GLN A 241 -8.49 17.47 19.39
C GLN A 241 -8.63 17.97 20.83
N SER A 242 -8.25 19.23 21.05
CA SER A 242 -8.46 19.97 22.29
C SER A 242 -9.93 20.19 22.59
#